data_AF-A0A7J4B347-F1
#
_entry.id   AF-A0A7J4B347-F1
#
_cell.length_a   1.000
_cell.length_b   1.000
_cell.length_c   1.000
_cell.angle_alpha   90.00
_cell.angle_beta   90.00
_cell.angle_gamma   90.00
#
_symmetry.space_group_name_H-M   'P 1'
#
loop_
_entity.id
_entity.type
_entity.pdbx_description
1 polymer ?
#
loop_
_entity_poly.entity_id
_entity_poly.type
_entity_poly.pdbx_seq_one_letter_code
_entity_poly.pdbx_strand_id
1 'polypeptide(L)' 'VEPKYVITVTADEITRSPVHTCGKTGNSPGHALRFPRMIGDLRTDKRPEDATTVDEIIEMYKMQKRTEVSSEGEEV' A
#
# COMPACT_ATOMS: atom_id res chain seq x y z
N VAL A 1 -4.95 -20.28 -4.42
CA VAL A 1 -5.70 -19.52 -5.46
C VAL A 1 -4.71 -19.03 -6.50
N GLU A 2 -5.15 -18.83 -7.75
CA GLU A 2 -4.31 -18.27 -8.83
C GLU A 2 -4.65 -16.79 -9.08
N PRO A 3 -3.67 -15.93 -9.40
CA PRO A 3 -3.92 -14.53 -9.76
C PRO A 3 -4.73 -14.46 -11.07
N LYS A 4 -5.92 -13.85 -11.02
CA LYS A 4 -6.83 -13.79 -12.19
C LYS A 4 -7.60 -12.48 -12.28
N TYR A 5 -8.16 -12.02 -11.17
CA TYR A 5 -9.02 -10.85 -11.13
C TYR A 5 -8.24 -9.62 -10.65
N VAL A 6 -8.48 -8.48 -11.30
CA VAL A 6 -7.95 -7.17 -10.91
C VAL A 6 -9.11 -6.32 -10.40
N ILE A 7 -8.87 -5.57 -9.32
CA ILE A 7 -9.84 -4.65 -8.73
C ILE A 7 -9.21 -3.28 -8.54
N THR A 8 -10.05 -2.25 -8.51
CA THR A 8 -9.64 -0.92 -8.08
C THR A 8 -9.82 -0.82 -6.57
N VAL A 9 -8.76 -0.41 -5.86
CA VAL A 9 -8.78 -0.22 -4.40
C VAL A 9 -8.41 1.22 -4.09
N THR A 10 -9.17 1.83 -3.18
CA THR A 10 -8.84 3.12 -2.56
C THR A 10 -8.42 2.91 -1.13
N ALA A 11 -7.57 3.78 -0.60
CA ALA A 11 -7.06 3.73 0.76
C ALA A 11 -6.76 5.16 1.25
N ASP A 12 -6.68 5.34 2.57
CA ASP A 12 -6.38 6.65 3.15
C ASP A 12 -4.89 6.97 2.99
N GLU A 13 -4.03 5.98 3.23
CA GLU A 13 -2.57 6.07 3.09
C GLU A 13 -1.95 4.68 2.86
N ILE A 14 -0.71 4.67 2.41
CA ILE A 14 0.20 3.53 2.38
C ILE A 14 1.04 3.57 3.66
N THR A 15 1.14 2.44 4.37
CA THR A 15 1.86 2.30 5.64
C THR A 15 2.91 1.19 5.56
N ARG A 16 3.87 1.21 6.48
CA ARG A 16 4.83 0.10 6.64
C ARG A 16 4.17 -1.06 7.37
N SER A 17 4.34 -2.27 6.85
CA SER A 17 3.76 -3.49 7.39
C SER A 17 4.76 -4.64 7.48
N PRO A 18 4.87 -5.34 8.62
CA PRO A 18 5.78 -6.47 8.78
C PRO A 18 5.33 -7.73 8.02
N VAL A 19 4.01 -7.87 7.81
CA VAL A 19 3.39 -9.08 7.23
C VAL A 19 3.16 -9.01 5.73
N HIS A 20 3.11 -7.81 5.15
CA HIS A 20 2.95 -7.63 3.70
C HIS A 20 4.31 -7.64 2.99
N THR A 21 4.35 -8.21 1.80
CA THR A 21 5.59 -8.43 1.02
C THR A 21 5.85 -7.36 -0.04
N CYS A 22 4.88 -6.50 -0.35
CA CYS A 22 5.03 -5.43 -1.34
C CYS A 22 6.22 -4.51 -0.99
N GLY A 23 7.26 -4.50 -1.81
CA GLY A 23 8.47 -3.70 -1.58
C GLY A 23 9.27 -4.08 -0.33
N LYS A 24 9.12 -5.31 0.19
CA LYS A 24 9.88 -5.82 1.34
C LYS A 24 11.31 -6.16 0.90
N THR A 25 12.31 -5.69 1.65
CA THR A 25 13.74 -5.93 1.37
C THR A 25 14.48 -6.30 2.66
N GLY A 26 14.99 -7.53 2.74
CA GLY A 26 15.67 -8.03 3.95
C GLY A 26 14.79 -7.86 5.20
N ASN A 27 15.31 -7.15 6.21
CA ASN A 27 14.58 -6.85 7.45
C ASN A 27 13.65 -5.63 7.35
N SER A 28 13.68 -4.87 6.26
CA SER A 28 12.79 -3.71 6.10
C SER A 28 11.35 -4.18 5.84
N PRO A 29 10.35 -3.64 6.56
CA PRO A 29 8.95 -3.99 6.35
C PRO A 29 8.45 -3.58 4.97
N GLY A 30 7.52 -4.35 4.41
CA GLY A 30 6.84 -4.03 3.16
C GLY A 30 5.80 -2.93 3.33
N HIS A 31 4.98 -2.72 2.31
CA HIS A 31 3.95 -1.69 2.25
C HIS A 31 2.56 -2.33 2.31
N ALA A 32 1.63 -1.64 2.95
CA ALA A 32 0.22 -2.03 3.03
C ALA A 32 -0.68 -0.80 2.87
N LEU A 33 -1.89 -1.03 2.38
CA LEU A 33 -2.93 0.00 2.28
C LEU A 33 -3.67 0.11 3.62
N ARG A 34 -3.80 1.33 4.15
CA ARG A 34 -4.61 1.60 5.35
C ARG A 34 -6.06 1.87 4.97
N PHE A 35 -6.98 1.14 5.63
CA PHE A 35 -8.42 1.18 5.34
C PHE A 35 -8.76 0.97 3.85
N PRO A 36 -8.31 -0.14 3.24
CA PRO A 36 -8.56 -0.42 1.83
C PRO A 36 -10.04 -0.65 1.57
N ARG A 37 -10.57 -0.02 0.52
CA ARG A 37 -11.96 -0.15 0.06
C ARG A 37 -11.95 -0.45 -1.44
N MET A 38 -12.58 -1.54 -1.83
CA MET A 38 -12.82 -1.85 -3.24
C MET A 38 -13.80 -0.83 -3.82
N ILE A 39 -13.51 -0.34 -5.04
CA ILE A 39 -14.36 0.61 -5.75
C ILE A 39 -14.70 0.06 -7.13
N GLY A 40 -15.98 0.14 -7.48
CA GLY A 40 -16.50 -0.30 -8.77
C GLY A 40 -16.46 -1.82 -8.94
N ASP A 41 -16.59 -2.24 -10.19
CA ASP A 41 -16.59 -3.66 -10.56
C ASP A 41 -15.16 -4.20 -10.76
N LEU A 42 -15.07 -5.50 -11.03
CA LEU A 42 -13.84 -6.13 -11.49
C LEU A 42 -13.33 -5.42 -12.75
N ARG A 43 -12.01 -5.16 -12.80
CA ARG A 43 -11.33 -4.59 -13.95
C ARG A 43 -11.14 -5.65 -15.04
N THR A 44 -12.22 -5.95 -15.76
CA THR A 44 -12.22 -6.90 -16.88
C THR A 44 -11.36 -6.44 -18.05
N ASP A 45 -11.01 -5.15 -18.09
CA ASP A 45 -10.10 -4.52 -19.03
C ASP A 45 -8.60 -4.71 -18.67
N LYS A 46 -8.28 -5.25 -17.50
CA LYS A 46 -6.89 -5.43 -17.03
C LYS A 46 -6.54 -6.88 -16.74
N ARG A 47 -5.32 -7.26 -17.08
CA ARG A 47 -4.71 -8.53 -16.68
C ARG A 47 -4.00 -8.40 -15.32
N PRO A 48 -3.72 -9.49 -14.60
CA PRO A 48 -2.95 -9.45 -13.35
C PRO A 48 -1.59 -8.74 -13.50
N GLU A 49 -0.95 -8.83 -14.67
CA GLU A 49 0.31 -8.14 -14.95
C GLU A 49 0.18 -6.62 -15.13
N ASP A 50 -1.04 -6.13 -15.41
CA ASP A 50 -1.36 -4.69 -15.56
C ASP A 50 -1.79 -4.03 -14.24
N ALA A 51 -1.72 -4.78 -13.14
CA ALA A 51 -1.97 -4.27 -11.80
C ALA A 51 -0.89 -3.26 -11.39
N THR A 52 -1.20 -2.40 -10.41
CA THR A 52 -0.25 -1.44 -9.87
C THR A 52 1.01 -2.16 -9.38
N THR A 53 2.14 -1.72 -9.88
CA THR A 53 3.46 -2.30 -9.63
C THR A 53 3.97 -1.93 -8.24
N VAL A 54 4.96 -2.70 -7.78
CA VAL A 54 5.63 -2.42 -6.50
C VAL A 54 6.32 -1.05 -6.52
N ASP A 55 6.93 -0.67 -7.66
CA ASP A 55 7.62 0.60 -7.80
C ASP A 55 6.66 1.79 -7.72
N GLU A 56 5.48 1.70 -8.36
CA GLU A 56 4.42 2.70 -8.23
C GLU A 56 3.95 2.84 -6.76
N ILE A 57 3.78 1.73 -6.03
CA ILE A 57 3.42 1.79 -4.59
C ILE A 57 4.51 2.47 -3.77
N ILE A 58 5.79 2.20 -4.05
CA ILE A 58 6.92 2.83 -3.35
C ILE A 58 6.98 4.33 -3.67
N GLU A 59 6.75 4.72 -4.92
CA GLU A 59 6.69 6.13 -5.33
C GLU A 59 5.53 6.86 -4.66
N MET A 60 4.33 6.28 -4.68
CA MET A 60 3.16 6.82 -4.00
C MET A 60 3.40 6.99 -2.49
N TYR A 61 4.04 6.01 -1.84
CA TYR A 61 4.39 6.10 -0.42
C TYR A 61 5.37 7.26 -0.14
N LYS A 62 6.37 7.48 -1.00
CA LYS A 62 7.33 8.59 -0.87
C LYS A 62 6.67 9.96 -1.08
N MET A 63 5.63 10.03 -1.90
CA MET A 63 4.88 11.26 -2.16
C MET A 63 3.93 11.65 -1.02
N GLN A 64 3.61 10.73 -0.10
CA GLN A 64 2.75 11.03 1.04
C GLN A 64 3.39 12.09 1.94
N LYS A 65 2.63 13.14 2.25
CA LYS A 65 3.05 14.14 3.24
C LYS A 65 3.07 13.47 4.61
N ARG A 66 4.25 13.37 5.22
CA ARG A 66 4.36 12.95 6.62
C ARG A 66 4.06 14.17 7.49
N THR A 67 2.92 14.17 8.13
CA THR A 67 2.69 15.07 9.26
C THR A 67 3.56 14.54 10.39
N GLU A 68 4.67 15.19 10.68
CA GLU A 68 5.45 14.86 11.86
C GLU A 68 4.60 15.19 13.08
N VAL A 69 4.11 14.17 13.78
CA VAL A 69 3.65 14.36 15.15
C VAL A 69 4.93 14.40 15.97
N SER A 70 5.37 15.60 16.33
CA SER A 70 6.39 15.80 17.34
C SER A 70 5.93 15.11 18.62
N SER A 71 6.53 13.97 18.93
CA SER A 71 6.41 13.33 20.23
C SER A 71 7.20 14.16 21.25
N GLU A 72 6.65 15.31 21.66
CA GLU A 72 7.02 15.95 22.91
C GLU A 72 6.10 15.42 24.01
N GLY A 73 6.70 14.76 25.00
CA GLY A 73 6.11 14.60 26.34
C GLY A 73 5.34 13.31 26.58
N GLU A 74 6.06 12.27 27.01
CA GLU A 74 5.53 11.36 28.01
C GLU A 74 6.69 10.87 28.90
N GLU A 75 7.15 11.75 29.78
CA GLU A 75 7.71 11.35 31.07
C GLU A 75 6.68 11.76 32.13
N VAL A 76 6.06 10.76 32.76
CA VAL A 76 5.36 10.87 34.05
C VAL A 76 5.94 9.84 35.01
#